data_AF-A0A925B3A6-F1
#
_entry.id   AF-A0A925B3A6-F1
#
_cell.length_a   1.000
_cell.length_b   1.000
_cell.length_c   1.000
_cell.angle_alpha   90.00
_cell.angle_beta   90.00
_cell.angle_gamma   90.00
#
_symmetry.space_group_name_H-M   'P 1'
#
loop_
_entity.id
_entity.type
_entity.pdbx_description
1 polymer ?
#
loop_
_entity_poly.entity_id
_entity_poly.type
_entity_poly.pdbx_seq_one_letter_code
_entity_poly.pdbx_strand_id
1 'polypeptide(L)'
;MYYVEDKTKHNASDFFDAFDNLLKNFAPDRDEAGRLYSNLRTRLERWFEIKGLSAPDAAADLTLERLQTILFSSRSEPVKDINGFAFGIAKRVFLERQRAEIKQRRAFEKLYEKPEIKHDVFESLVENCLARLDPDEQDLLFNYYLDLPFAESVAHRSKLAASLATNVNNLRQKVLGIKRKLNKLIEAERKAEKIRTLNARRIMFTKRFSKVH
;
A
#
# COMPACT_ATOMS: atom_id res chain seq x y z
N MET A 1 41.15 -30.48 -9.04
CA MET A 1 40.16 -30.05 -8.02
C MET A 1 40.14 -28.54 -8.04
N TYR A 2 39.08 -27.93 -8.57
CA TYR A 2 38.96 -26.47 -8.62
C TYR A 2 38.49 -25.95 -7.26
N TYR A 3 39.21 -24.95 -6.75
CA TYR A 3 38.85 -24.10 -5.63
C TYR A 3 37.50 -23.42 -5.87
N VAL A 4 36.63 -23.41 -4.86
CA VAL A 4 35.55 -22.43 -4.75
C VAL A 4 35.75 -21.71 -3.42
N GLU A 5 36.46 -20.60 -3.48
CA GLU A 5 36.50 -19.63 -2.39
C GLU A 5 35.13 -18.97 -2.29
N ASP A 6 34.49 -19.17 -1.15
CA ASP A 6 33.24 -18.55 -0.75
C ASP A 6 33.48 -17.06 -0.47
N LYS A 7 33.20 -16.21 -1.47
CA LYS A 7 33.24 -14.75 -1.35
C LYS A 7 31.92 -14.23 -0.78
N THR A 8 31.73 -14.37 0.52
CA THR A 8 30.65 -13.69 1.25
C THR A 8 31.18 -13.06 2.55
N LYS A 9 32.15 -12.16 2.40
CA LYS A 9 32.46 -11.14 3.41
C LYS A 9 32.32 -9.77 2.78
N HIS A 10 31.08 -9.30 2.58
CA HIS A 10 30.86 -7.86 2.45
C HIS A 10 31.07 -7.25 3.83
N ASN A 11 32.21 -6.58 4.01
CA ASN A 11 32.56 -5.91 5.25
C ASN A 11 31.55 -4.79 5.52
N ALA A 12 31.16 -4.60 6.79
CA ALA A 12 30.28 -3.49 7.19
C ALA A 12 30.79 -2.11 6.69
N SER A 13 32.12 -1.98 6.52
CA SER A 13 32.78 -0.82 5.89
C SER A 13 32.22 -0.48 4.51
N ASP A 14 32.05 -1.47 3.63
CA ASP A 14 31.60 -1.25 2.24
C ASP A 14 30.16 -0.72 2.18
N PHE A 15 29.32 -1.11 3.16
CA PHE A 15 27.95 -0.63 3.27
C PHE A 15 27.87 0.82 3.76
N PHE A 16 28.66 1.19 4.77
CA PHE A 16 28.74 2.57 5.25
C PHE A 16 29.25 3.51 4.16
N ASP A 17 30.26 3.10 3.40
CA ASP A 17 30.79 3.88 2.28
C ASP A 17 29.77 4.03 1.15
N ALA A 18 28.97 2.99 0.85
CA ALA A 18 27.89 3.05 -0.13
C ALA A 18 26.70 3.91 0.34
N PHE A 19 26.41 3.97 1.63
CA PHE A 19 25.32 4.79 2.15
C PHE A 19 25.71 6.28 2.25
N ASP A 20 26.93 6.59 2.73
CA ASP A 20 27.41 7.97 2.76
C ASP A 20 27.57 8.55 1.34
N ASN A 21 27.95 7.73 0.37
CA ASN A 21 27.98 8.15 -1.03
C ASN A 21 26.58 8.39 -1.62
N LEU A 22 25.53 7.67 -1.16
CA LEU A 22 24.15 7.98 -1.51
C LEU A 22 23.75 9.35 -0.95
N LEU A 23 24.04 9.60 0.33
CA LEU A 23 23.69 10.84 1.03
C LEU A 23 24.29 12.09 0.37
N LYS A 24 25.51 12.01 -0.18
CA LYS A 24 26.14 13.11 -0.92
C LYS A 24 25.33 13.60 -2.14
N ASN A 25 24.41 12.79 -2.67
CA ASN A 25 23.52 13.19 -3.75
C ASN A 25 22.33 14.06 -3.27
N PHE A 26 22.13 14.18 -1.95
CA PHE A 26 21.09 15.01 -1.34
C PHE A 26 21.64 16.34 -0.83
N ALA A 27 22.75 16.31 -0.08
CA ALA A 27 23.46 17.49 0.39
C ALA A 27 24.93 17.18 0.70
N PRO A 28 25.84 18.18 0.67
CA PRO A 28 27.22 18.01 1.12
C PRO A 28 27.35 17.74 2.62
N ASP A 29 26.48 18.37 3.41
CA ASP A 29 26.39 18.16 4.85
C ASP A 29 25.62 16.86 5.14
N ARG A 30 26.22 16.01 5.98
CA ARG A 30 25.71 14.66 6.23
C ARG A 30 24.40 14.66 7.00
N ASP A 31 24.25 15.53 7.98
CA ASP A 31 23.04 15.59 8.81
C ASP A 31 21.86 16.14 8.00
N GLU A 32 22.09 17.17 7.18
CA GLU A 32 21.10 17.69 6.25
C GLU A 32 20.74 16.65 5.17
N ALA A 33 21.72 15.93 4.63
CA ALA A 33 21.47 14.84 3.68
C ALA A 33 20.61 13.73 4.31
N GLY A 34 20.91 13.34 5.56
CA GLY A 34 20.10 12.39 6.32
C GLY A 34 18.66 12.85 6.48
N ARG A 35 18.45 14.13 6.82
CA ARG A 35 17.11 14.73 6.94
C ARG A 35 16.34 14.71 5.62
N LEU A 36 17.00 15.05 4.50
CA LEU A 36 16.40 15.03 3.16
C LEU A 36 16.06 13.61 2.70
N TYR A 37 16.94 12.64 2.97
CA TYR A 37 16.69 11.23 2.71
C TYR A 37 15.48 10.70 3.49
N SER A 38 15.41 10.97 4.79
CA SER A 38 14.27 10.57 5.63
C SER A 38 12.97 11.22 5.16
N ASN A 39 13.01 12.51 4.78
CA ASN A 39 11.84 13.20 4.23
C ASN A 39 11.36 12.55 2.92
N LEU A 40 12.29 12.23 2.01
CA LEU A 40 11.96 11.52 0.78
C LEU A 40 11.32 10.15 1.08
N ARG A 41 11.88 9.38 2.02
CA ARG A 41 11.32 8.08 2.44
C ARG A 41 9.88 8.22 2.92
N THR A 42 9.61 9.15 3.84
CA THR A 42 8.24 9.39 4.35
C THR A 42 7.29 9.82 3.24
N ARG A 43 7.74 10.64 2.29
CA ARG A 43 6.93 11.05 1.13
C ARG A 43 6.63 9.89 0.18
N LEU A 44 7.59 8.99 -0.03
CA LEU A 44 7.41 7.77 -0.84
C LEU A 44 6.43 6.81 -0.17
N GLU A 45 6.62 6.54 1.12
CA GLU A 45 5.71 5.68 1.90
C GLU A 45 4.28 6.20 1.82
N ARG A 46 4.06 7.50 2.10
CA ARG A 46 2.74 8.12 1.99
C ARG A 46 2.19 8.08 0.57
N TRP A 47 3.04 8.19 -0.45
CA TRP A 47 2.62 8.06 -1.84
C TRP A 47 2.12 6.65 -2.16
N PHE A 48 2.82 5.60 -1.70
CA PHE A 48 2.37 4.21 -1.86
C PHE A 48 1.11 3.89 -1.03
N GLU A 49 1.01 4.45 0.18
CA GLU A 49 -0.17 4.34 1.05
C GLU A 49 -1.41 4.91 0.33
N ILE A 50 -1.30 6.12 -0.23
CA ILE A 50 -2.38 6.75 -1.01
C ILE A 50 -2.76 5.91 -2.24
N LYS A 51 -1.81 5.16 -2.81
CA LYS A 51 -2.07 4.26 -3.93
C LYS A 51 -2.71 2.93 -3.51
N GLY A 52 -2.76 2.63 -2.21
CA GLY A 52 -3.41 1.44 -1.66
C GLY A 52 -2.56 0.18 -1.78
N LEU A 53 -1.23 0.29 -1.82
CA LEU A 53 -0.36 -0.86 -1.72
C LEU A 53 -0.46 -1.49 -0.33
N SER A 54 -0.41 -2.81 -0.25
CA SER A 54 -0.48 -3.55 1.03
C SER A 54 0.73 -3.34 1.95
N ALA A 55 1.90 -3.05 1.38
CA ALA A 55 3.16 -2.80 2.10
C ALA A 55 3.88 -1.56 1.56
N PRO A 56 3.43 -0.34 1.96
CA PRO A 56 3.93 0.93 1.42
C PRO A 56 5.35 1.28 1.91
N ASP A 57 5.70 0.89 3.12
CA ASP A 57 7.03 1.01 3.74
C ASP A 57 8.07 0.18 2.96
N ALA A 58 7.78 -1.11 2.74
CA ALA A 58 8.65 -2.00 1.99
C ALA A 58 8.78 -1.59 0.51
N ALA A 59 7.80 -0.89 -0.05
CA ALA A 59 7.87 -0.34 -1.41
C ALA A 59 8.70 0.95 -1.47
N ALA A 60 8.66 1.77 -0.42
CA ALA A 60 9.54 2.94 -0.27
C ALA A 60 11.00 2.50 -0.13
N ASP A 61 11.28 1.50 0.71
CA ASP A 61 12.64 0.97 0.90
C ASP A 61 13.21 0.39 -0.40
N LEU A 62 12.42 -0.42 -1.13
CA LEU A 62 12.82 -0.94 -2.45
C LEU A 62 13.06 0.17 -3.48
N THR A 63 12.33 1.29 -3.39
CA THR A 63 12.55 2.45 -4.26
C THR A 63 13.90 3.09 -3.97
N LEU A 64 14.26 3.26 -2.69
CA LEU A 64 15.52 3.86 -2.25
C LEU A 64 16.72 2.94 -2.53
N GLU A 65 16.55 1.62 -2.38
CA GLU A 65 17.54 0.64 -2.79
C GLU A 65 17.84 0.74 -4.29
N ARG A 66 16.81 0.79 -5.13
CA ARG A 66 16.99 0.95 -6.58
C ARG A 66 17.58 2.32 -6.96
N LEU A 67 17.20 3.38 -6.26
CA LEU A 67 17.81 4.69 -6.41
C LEU A 67 19.31 4.62 -6.14
N GLN A 68 19.69 3.98 -5.03
CA GLN A 68 21.08 3.72 -4.68
C GLN A 68 21.79 2.94 -5.78
N THR A 69 21.29 1.77 -6.15
CA THR A 69 21.89 0.94 -7.22
C THR A 69 22.08 1.72 -8.50
N ILE A 70 21.09 2.51 -8.93
CA ILE A 70 21.21 3.29 -10.17
C ILE A 70 22.31 4.34 -10.04
N LEU A 71 22.33 5.13 -8.95
CA LEU A 71 23.34 6.17 -8.73
C LEU A 71 24.78 5.62 -8.66
N PHE A 72 24.96 4.42 -8.09
CA PHE A 72 26.27 3.74 -8.05
C PHE A 72 26.65 3.07 -9.38
N SER A 73 25.68 2.52 -10.09
CA SER A 73 25.92 1.80 -11.35
C SER A 73 26.06 2.75 -12.55
N SER A 74 25.56 3.97 -12.43
CA SER A 74 25.61 4.95 -13.49
C SER A 74 27.02 5.55 -13.66
N ARG A 75 27.65 5.20 -14.79
CA ARG A 75 28.61 6.07 -15.52
C ARG A 75 27.95 7.36 -16.08
N SER A 76 26.72 7.69 -15.68
CA SER A 76 25.89 8.73 -16.29
C SER A 76 25.91 10.04 -15.52
N GLU A 77 25.58 11.10 -16.23
CA GLU A 77 25.49 12.50 -15.79
C GLU A 77 24.79 12.68 -14.43
N PRO A 78 25.20 13.69 -13.65
CA PRO A 78 24.62 13.98 -12.35
C PRO A 78 23.10 14.17 -12.43
N VAL A 79 22.36 13.45 -11.58
CA VAL A 79 20.90 13.56 -11.49
C VAL A 79 20.54 14.94 -10.94
N LYS A 80 20.00 15.81 -11.79
CA LYS A 80 19.61 17.19 -11.41
C LYS A 80 18.50 17.26 -10.37
N ASP A 81 17.53 16.34 -10.41
CA ASP A 81 16.42 16.26 -9.45
C ASP A 81 16.27 14.83 -8.91
N ILE A 82 16.89 14.59 -7.77
CA ILE A 82 16.85 13.30 -7.08
C ILE A 82 15.43 12.93 -6.62
N ASN A 83 14.61 13.92 -6.24
CA ASN A 83 13.25 13.67 -5.79
C ASN A 83 12.40 13.19 -6.97
N GLY A 84 12.40 13.94 -8.08
CA GLY A 84 11.70 13.55 -9.30
C GLY A 84 12.12 12.18 -9.81
N PHE A 85 13.43 11.89 -9.77
CA PHE A 85 13.96 10.60 -10.17
C PHE A 85 13.48 9.46 -9.25
N ALA A 86 13.50 9.66 -7.93
CA ALA A 86 13.00 8.69 -6.96
C ALA A 86 11.50 8.37 -7.17
N PHE A 87 10.66 9.38 -7.44
CA PHE A 87 9.25 9.14 -7.76
C PHE A 87 9.05 8.44 -9.12
N GLY A 88 9.96 8.63 -10.07
CA GLY A 88 10.02 7.86 -11.31
C GLY A 88 10.25 6.36 -11.05
N ILE A 89 11.19 6.04 -10.16
CA ILE A 89 11.44 4.66 -9.70
C ILE A 89 10.24 4.12 -8.93
N ALA A 90 9.66 4.91 -8.02
CA ALA A 90 8.50 4.54 -7.21
C ALA A 90 7.31 4.10 -8.08
N LYS A 91 7.11 4.79 -9.22
CA LYS A 91 6.08 4.41 -10.20
C LYS A 91 6.31 3.03 -10.80
N ARG A 92 7.56 2.65 -11.07
CA ARG A 92 7.91 1.31 -11.59
C ARG A 92 7.70 0.24 -10.53
N VAL A 93 8.18 0.50 -9.30
CA VAL A 93 7.97 -0.38 -8.14
C VAL A 93 6.48 -0.61 -7.88
N PHE A 94 5.66 0.44 -7.96
CA PHE A 94 4.20 0.33 -7.83
C PHE A 94 3.59 -0.64 -8.85
N LEU A 95 3.94 -0.50 -10.13
CA LEU A 95 3.41 -1.35 -11.20
C LEU A 95 3.84 -2.81 -11.05
N GLU A 96 5.08 -3.04 -10.63
CA GLU A 96 5.60 -4.39 -10.37
C GLU A 96 4.85 -5.06 -9.21
N ARG A 97 4.67 -4.35 -8.09
CA ARG A 97 3.94 -4.88 -6.94
C ARG A 97 2.46 -5.10 -7.23
N GLN A 98 1.82 -4.17 -7.93
CA GLN A 98 0.42 -4.33 -8.35
C GLN A 98 0.25 -5.57 -9.25
N ARG A 99 1.16 -5.78 -10.21
CA ARG A 99 1.13 -6.99 -11.05
C ARG A 99 1.36 -8.26 -10.25
N ALA A 100 2.26 -8.23 -9.27
CA ALA A 100 2.51 -9.36 -8.38
C ALA A 100 1.27 -9.69 -7.52
N GLU A 101 0.61 -8.69 -6.93
CA GLU A 101 -0.62 -8.88 -6.15
C GLU A 101 -1.76 -9.45 -7.01
N ILE A 102 -1.95 -8.95 -8.24
CA ILE A 102 -2.94 -9.50 -9.19
C ILE A 102 -2.60 -10.94 -9.55
N LYS A 103 -1.32 -11.24 -9.82
CA LYS A 103 -0.88 -12.60 -10.15
C LYS A 103 -1.09 -13.56 -8.97
N GLN A 104 -0.76 -13.13 -7.75
CA GLN A 104 -0.98 -13.91 -6.53
C GLN A 104 -2.47 -14.14 -6.29
N ARG A 105 -3.31 -13.11 -6.47
CA ARG A 105 -4.77 -13.25 -6.37
C ARG A 105 -5.30 -14.26 -7.39
N ARG A 106 -4.91 -14.15 -8.65
CA ARG A 106 -5.30 -15.11 -9.70
C ARG A 106 -4.78 -16.52 -9.45
N ALA A 107 -3.58 -16.65 -8.91
CA ALA A 107 -3.02 -17.96 -8.54
C ALA A 107 -3.79 -18.57 -7.36
N PHE A 108 -4.17 -17.76 -6.37
CA PHE A 108 -5.01 -18.16 -5.26
C PHE A 108 -6.41 -18.58 -5.76
N GLU A 109 -7.04 -17.79 -6.63
CA GLU A 109 -8.32 -18.12 -7.27
C GLU A 109 -8.27 -19.42 -8.09
N LYS A 110 -7.13 -19.74 -8.71
CA LYS A 110 -6.95 -21.00 -9.45
C LYS A 110 -6.66 -22.21 -8.56
N LEU A 111 -6.03 -22.02 -7.40
CA LEU A 111 -5.72 -23.11 -6.47
C LEU A 111 -6.96 -23.57 -5.69
N TYR A 112 -7.96 -22.69 -5.57
CA TYR A 112 -9.26 -22.98 -4.98
C TYR A 112 -10.32 -23.15 -6.09
N GLU A 113 -10.48 -24.35 -6.64
CA GLU A 113 -11.81 -24.74 -7.14
C GLU A 113 -12.76 -24.62 -5.96
N LYS A 114 -13.68 -23.65 -6.01
CA LYS A 114 -14.62 -23.29 -4.93
C LYS A 114 -15.16 -24.56 -4.25
N PRO A 115 -14.78 -24.87 -3.00
CA PRO A 115 -15.79 -25.37 -2.10
C PRO A 115 -16.77 -24.20 -1.91
N GLU A 116 -18.06 -24.48 -1.84
CA GLU A 116 -19.12 -23.53 -1.46
C GLU A 116 -18.88 -23.04 -0.01
N ILE A 117 -17.81 -22.29 0.22
CA ILE A 117 -17.55 -21.59 1.47
C ILE A 117 -18.19 -20.23 1.27
N LYS A 118 -19.23 -19.97 2.06
CA LYS A 118 -20.05 -18.76 2.09
C LYS A 118 -19.19 -17.48 1.97
N HIS A 119 -18.97 -17.04 0.74
CA HIS A 119 -18.50 -15.69 0.37
C HIS A 119 -19.42 -14.60 0.95
N ASP A 120 -20.65 -15.00 1.29
CA ASP A 120 -21.72 -14.19 1.84
C ASP A 120 -21.30 -13.27 2.99
N VAL A 121 -20.51 -13.70 3.97
CA VAL A 121 -20.35 -12.93 5.21
C VAL A 121 -19.41 -11.73 5.05
N PHE A 122 -18.30 -11.86 4.34
CA PHE A 122 -17.38 -10.72 4.15
C PHE A 122 -17.87 -9.78 3.06
N GLU A 123 -18.44 -10.31 1.99
CA GLU A 123 -19.02 -9.51 0.90
C GLU A 123 -20.24 -8.72 1.42
N SER A 124 -21.16 -9.37 2.15
CA SER A 124 -22.27 -8.66 2.81
C SER A 124 -21.81 -7.69 3.87
N LEU A 125 -20.74 -7.97 4.63
CA LEU A 125 -20.17 -7.02 5.59
C LEU A 125 -19.70 -5.75 4.89
N VAL A 126 -18.97 -5.90 3.79
CA VAL A 126 -18.46 -4.77 3.01
C VAL A 126 -19.60 -4.02 2.34
N GLU A 127 -20.57 -4.70 1.73
CA GLU A 127 -21.77 -4.11 1.14
C GLU A 127 -22.59 -3.33 2.18
N ASN A 128 -22.81 -3.91 3.37
CA ASN A 128 -23.51 -3.24 4.47
C ASN A 128 -22.74 -2.01 4.97
N CYS A 129 -21.41 -2.06 5.00
CA CYS A 129 -20.59 -0.91 5.39
C CYS A 129 -20.57 0.17 4.30
N LEU A 130 -20.58 -0.21 3.02
CA LEU A 130 -20.69 0.71 1.88
C LEU A 130 -22.05 1.41 1.88
N ALA A 131 -23.14 0.68 2.13
CA ALA A 131 -24.49 1.23 2.20
C ALA A 131 -24.68 2.27 3.33
N ARG A 132 -23.77 2.30 4.32
CA ARG A 132 -23.75 3.28 5.42
C ARG A 132 -22.93 4.53 5.12
N LEU A 133 -22.24 4.57 3.98
CA LEU A 133 -21.65 5.81 3.47
C LEU A 133 -22.74 6.65 2.82
N ASP A 134 -22.51 7.95 2.74
CA ASP A 134 -23.43 8.84 2.05
C ASP A 134 -23.46 8.48 0.54
N PRO A 135 -24.60 8.59 -0.16
CA PRO A 135 -24.70 8.21 -1.58
C PRO A 135 -23.61 8.87 -2.44
N ASP A 136 -23.33 10.15 -2.20
CA ASP A 136 -22.26 10.90 -2.89
C ASP A 136 -20.86 10.32 -2.61
N GLU A 137 -20.62 9.79 -1.42
CA GLU A 137 -19.36 9.14 -1.06
C GLU A 137 -19.21 7.78 -1.76
N GLN A 138 -20.30 7.02 -1.87
CA GLN A 138 -20.35 5.75 -2.59
C GLN A 138 -20.07 5.98 -4.08
N ASP A 139 -20.81 6.90 -4.70
CA ASP A 139 -20.64 7.26 -6.11
C ASP A 139 -19.24 7.78 -6.39
N LEU A 140 -18.67 8.57 -5.49
CA LEU A 140 -17.29 9.04 -5.62
C LEU A 140 -16.29 7.88 -5.58
N LEU A 141 -16.51 6.90 -4.71
CA LEU A 141 -15.63 5.73 -4.60
C LEU A 141 -15.70 4.85 -5.86
N PHE A 142 -16.91 4.57 -6.33
CA PHE A 142 -17.16 3.80 -7.56
C PHE A 142 -16.55 4.48 -8.78
N ASN A 143 -16.83 5.78 -8.97
CA ASN A 143 -16.28 6.54 -10.09
C ASN A 143 -14.76 6.68 -10.02
N TYR A 144 -14.18 6.79 -8.82
CA TYR A 144 -12.73 6.91 -8.67
C TYR A 144 -11.97 5.60 -8.95
N TYR A 145 -12.58 4.45 -8.62
CA TYR A 145 -12.02 3.11 -8.79
C TYR A 145 -12.53 2.37 -10.04
N LEU A 146 -13.12 3.09 -10.99
CA LEU A 146 -13.50 2.53 -12.29
C LEU A 146 -12.32 1.73 -12.88
N ASP A 147 -12.58 0.50 -13.30
CA ASP A 147 -11.57 -0.42 -13.81
C ASP A 147 -11.17 -0.03 -15.24
N LEU A 148 -10.38 1.05 -15.32
CA LEU A 148 -9.90 1.63 -16.57
C LEU A 148 -8.41 1.34 -16.76
N PRO A 149 -7.95 1.20 -18.02
CA PRO A 149 -6.53 1.22 -18.34
C PRO A 149 -5.84 2.44 -17.72
N PHE A 150 -4.58 2.27 -17.28
CA PHE A 150 -3.88 3.29 -16.50
C PHE A 150 -3.88 4.69 -17.16
N ALA A 151 -3.64 4.76 -18.46
CA ALA A 151 -3.63 6.02 -19.22
C ALA A 151 -4.99 6.75 -19.14
N GLU A 152 -6.08 5.99 -19.23
CA GLU A 152 -7.45 6.49 -19.15
C GLU A 152 -7.83 6.84 -17.71
N SER A 153 -7.35 6.09 -16.72
CA SER A 153 -7.60 6.35 -15.29
C SER A 153 -7.08 7.72 -14.82
N VAL A 154 -5.96 8.19 -15.39
CA VAL A 154 -5.38 9.49 -15.05
C VAL A 154 -6.25 10.61 -15.61
N ALA A 155 -6.62 10.52 -16.89
CA ALA A 155 -7.53 11.48 -17.52
C ALA A 155 -8.91 11.47 -16.84
N HIS A 156 -9.43 10.29 -16.51
CA HIS A 156 -10.69 10.10 -15.80
C HIS A 156 -10.70 10.79 -14.44
N ARG A 157 -9.67 10.59 -13.61
CA ARG A 157 -9.57 11.26 -12.31
C ARG A 157 -9.42 12.78 -12.42
N SER A 158 -8.77 13.27 -13.47
CA SER A 158 -8.73 14.71 -13.75
C SER A 158 -10.10 15.27 -14.14
N LYS A 159 -10.86 14.55 -15.00
CA LYS A 159 -12.24 14.93 -15.35
C LYS A 159 -13.17 14.88 -14.14
N LEU A 160 -13.07 13.85 -13.31
CA LEU A 160 -13.84 13.69 -12.08
C LEU A 160 -13.55 14.78 -11.05
N ALA A 161 -12.29 15.23 -10.96
CA ALA A 161 -11.94 16.37 -10.12
C ALA A 161 -12.58 17.67 -10.66
N ALA A 162 -12.51 17.89 -11.98
CA ALA A 162 -13.09 19.06 -12.62
C ALA A 162 -14.62 19.12 -12.47
N SER A 163 -15.32 17.99 -12.62
CA SER A 163 -16.78 17.92 -12.43
C SER A 163 -17.22 18.22 -11.00
N LEU A 164 -16.34 18.00 -10.02
CA LEU A 164 -16.55 18.32 -8.60
C LEU A 164 -15.98 19.69 -8.21
N ALA A 165 -15.65 20.55 -9.19
CA ALA A 165 -15.03 21.86 -8.99
C ALA A 165 -13.80 21.82 -8.06
N THR A 166 -12.99 20.77 -8.18
CA THR A 166 -11.83 20.52 -7.32
C THR A 166 -10.61 20.10 -8.13
N ASN A 167 -9.48 19.89 -7.46
CA ASN A 167 -8.27 19.38 -8.07
C ASN A 167 -8.04 17.90 -7.72
N VAL A 168 -7.17 17.23 -8.49
CA VAL A 168 -6.89 15.80 -8.32
C VAL A 168 -6.32 15.46 -6.94
N ASN A 169 -5.59 16.38 -6.30
CA ASN A 169 -5.06 16.16 -4.96
C ASN A 169 -6.17 16.16 -3.90
N ASN A 170 -7.08 17.13 -3.96
CA ASN A 170 -8.25 17.21 -3.10
C ASN A 170 -9.20 16.02 -3.32
N LEU A 171 -9.38 15.59 -4.57
CA LEU A 171 -10.10 14.36 -4.91
C LEU A 171 -9.47 13.14 -4.21
N ARG A 172 -8.15 12.98 -4.27
CA ARG A 172 -7.43 11.89 -3.56
C ARG A 172 -7.63 11.97 -2.05
N GLN A 173 -7.56 13.16 -1.45
CA GLN A 173 -7.76 13.33 -0.01
C GLN A 173 -9.21 12.99 0.40
N LYS A 174 -10.21 13.39 -0.39
CA LYS A 174 -11.61 13.01 -0.16
C LYS A 174 -11.78 11.49 -0.21
N VAL A 175 -11.27 10.83 -1.26
CA VAL A 175 -11.34 9.36 -1.39
C VAL A 175 -10.62 8.66 -0.24
N LEU A 176 -9.46 9.18 0.20
CA LEU A 176 -8.74 8.65 1.35
C LEU A 176 -9.56 8.79 2.65
N GLY A 177 -10.24 9.92 2.83
CA GLY A 177 -11.16 10.15 3.95
C GLY A 177 -12.29 9.13 3.97
N ILE A 178 -12.94 8.91 2.83
CA ILE A 178 -14.03 7.93 2.68
C ILE A 178 -13.51 6.51 2.95
N LYS A 179 -12.34 6.14 2.42
CA LYS A 179 -11.71 4.85 2.70
C LYS A 179 -11.44 4.62 4.19
N ARG A 180 -10.97 5.65 4.90
CA ARG A 180 -10.76 5.59 6.35
C ARG A 180 -12.08 5.44 7.11
N LYS A 181 -13.13 6.14 6.69
CA LYS A 181 -14.49 5.99 7.24
C LYS A 181 -14.99 4.55 7.06
N LEU A 182 -14.86 4.00 5.85
CA LEU A 182 -15.24 2.62 5.53
C LEU A 182 -14.46 1.58 6.37
N ASN A 183 -13.14 1.72 6.47
CA ASN A 183 -12.33 0.83 7.29
C ASN A 183 -12.74 0.85 8.77
N LYS A 184 -13.04 2.03 9.33
CA LYS A 184 -13.56 2.15 10.69
C LYS A 184 -14.89 1.44 10.89
N LEU A 185 -15.80 1.52 9.91
CA LEU A 185 -17.08 0.81 9.94
C LEU A 185 -16.87 -0.71 9.92
N ILE A 186 -16.01 -1.21 9.03
CA ILE A 186 -15.67 -2.63 8.95
C ILE A 186 -15.05 -3.13 10.25
N GLU A 187 -14.12 -2.38 10.84
CA GLU A 187 -13.52 -2.73 12.13
C GLU A 187 -14.53 -2.75 13.27
N ALA A 188 -15.44 -1.78 13.31
CA ALA A 188 -16.50 -1.70 14.32
C ALA A 188 -17.46 -2.89 14.22
N GLU A 189 -17.92 -3.24 13.02
CA GLU A 189 -18.81 -4.38 12.79
C GLU A 189 -18.11 -5.71 13.11
N ARG A 190 -16.84 -5.88 12.73
CA ARG A 190 -16.05 -7.07 13.13
C ARG A 190 -15.92 -7.21 14.64
N LYS A 191 -15.75 -6.10 15.36
CA LYS A 191 -15.71 -6.09 16.84
C LYS A 191 -17.07 -6.45 17.42
N ALA A 192 -18.16 -5.87 16.90
CA ALA A 192 -19.52 -6.15 17.33
C ALA A 192 -19.90 -7.63 17.11
N GLU A 193 -19.53 -8.20 15.97
CA GLU A 193 -19.76 -9.61 15.64
C GLU A 193 -19.00 -10.56 16.57
N LYS A 194 -17.74 -10.25 16.90
CA LYS A 194 -16.97 -10.99 17.92
C LYS A 194 -17.64 -10.93 19.30
N ILE A 195 -18.16 -9.77 19.71
CA ILE A 195 -18.85 -9.61 21.00
C ILE A 195 -20.17 -10.40 20.99
N ARG A 196 -20.96 -10.34 19.90
CA ARG A 196 -22.22 -11.09 19.75
C ARG A 196 -21.98 -12.61 19.81
N THR A 197 -20.95 -13.11 19.14
CA THR A 197 -20.60 -14.54 19.16
C THR A 197 -20.08 -14.99 20.53
N LEU A 198 -19.29 -14.17 21.21
CA LEU A 198 -18.84 -14.44 22.59
C LEU A 198 -20.02 -14.44 23.58
N ASN A 199 -20.94 -13.48 23.47
CA ASN A 199 -22.14 -13.43 24.31
C ASN A 199 -23.09 -14.59 24.03
N ALA A 200 -23.29 -14.97 22.75
CA ALA A 200 -24.09 -16.15 22.39
C ALA A 200 -23.50 -17.45 22.96
N ARG A 201 -22.17 -17.60 22.92
CA ARG A 201 -21.47 -18.74 23.55
C ARG A 201 -21.63 -18.73 25.07
N ARG A 202 -21.56 -17.56 25.72
CA ARG A 202 -21.75 -17.41 27.17
C ARG A 202 -23.19 -17.71 27.60
N ILE A 203 -24.20 -17.32 26.81
CA ILE A 203 -25.62 -17.64 27.04
C ILE A 203 -25.88 -19.14 26.84
N MET A 204 -25.29 -19.76 25.81
CA MET A 204 -25.38 -21.21 25.58
C MET A 204 -24.69 -22.02 26.70
N PHE A 205 -23.56 -21.53 27.21
CA PHE A 205 -22.86 -22.15 28.34
C PHE A 205 -23.71 -22.05 29.62
N THR A 206 -24.23 -20.88 29.96
CA THR A 206 -25.07 -20.70 31.16
C THR A 206 -26.39 -21.49 31.12
N LYS A 207 -27.03 -21.62 29.95
CA LYS A 207 -28.22 -22.49 29.79
C LYS A 207 -27.92 -23.99 29.93
N ARG A 208 -26.69 -24.43 29.62
CA ARG A 208 -26.27 -25.84 29.76
C ARG A 208 -25.99 -26.22 31.22
N PHE A 209 -25.60 -25.27 32.07
CA PHE A 209 -25.41 -25.48 33.51
C PHE A 209 -26.69 -25.34 34.35
N SER A 210 -27.74 -24.69 33.83
CA SER A 210 -29.04 -24.56 34.51
C SER A 210 -29.96 -25.79 34.37
N LYS A 211 -29.57 -26.83 33.62
CA LYS A 211 -30.37 -28.05 33.36
C LYS A 211 -29.87 -29.30 34.11
N VAL A 212 -29.00 -29.13 35.11
CA VAL A 212 -28.39 -30.23 35.90
C VAL A 212 -28.86 -30.24 37.37
N HIS A 213 -29.95 -29.53 37.69
CA HIS A 213 -30.63 -29.64 38.99
C HIS A 213 -32.11 -29.91 38.80
#